data_AF-A0A9C6UCA7-F1
#
_entry.id   AF-A0A9C6UCA7-F1
#
_cell.length_a   1.000
_cell.length_b   1.000
_cell.length_c   1.000
_cell.angle_alpha   90.00
_cell.angle_beta   90.00
_cell.angle_gamma   90.00
#
_symmetry.space_group_name_H-M   'P 1'
#
loop_
_entity.id
_entity.type
_entity.pdbx_description
1 polymer ?
#
loop_
_entity_poly.entity_id
_entity_poly.type
_entity_poly.pdbx_seq_one_letter_code
_entity_poly.pdbx_strand_id
1 'polypeptide(L)'
;MAAMNQSVVAGTPVNPPIWWLDPTDEAALKEDSEFLLGESLLAAPVLEMGATSRDVYLPFGKWVDGNNGKKYTGPVTIKNYSAPLDTLPWFYIEGSIADKSGRSTSAASSPSSHALSLTCALALALTVKFF
;
A
#
# COMPACT_ATOMS: atom_id res chain seq x y z
N MET A 1 5.20 2.47 12.16
CA MET A 1 4.62 2.57 13.52
C MET A 1 3.35 1.72 13.68
N ALA A 2 2.45 1.63 12.70
CA ALA A 2 1.23 0.82 12.82
C ALA A 2 1.51 -0.67 13.11
N ALA A 3 2.39 -1.33 12.34
CA ALA A 3 2.72 -2.74 12.55
C ALA A 3 3.32 -3.04 13.94
N MET A 4 4.24 -2.19 14.43
CA MET A 4 4.80 -2.34 15.77
C MET A 4 3.74 -2.17 16.87
N ASN A 5 2.81 -1.22 16.71
CA ASN A 5 1.71 -1.05 17.66
C ASN A 5 0.77 -2.26 17.67
N GLN A 6 0.45 -2.81 16.49
CA GLN A 6 -0.36 -4.03 16.38
C GLN A 6 0.31 -5.23 17.06
N SER A 7 1.64 -5.33 16.97
CA SER A 7 2.38 -6.38 17.68
C SER A 7 2.26 -6.28 19.20
N VAL A 8 2.32 -5.07 19.75
CA VAL A 8 2.14 -4.83 21.19
C VAL A 8 0.71 -5.10 21.64
N VAL A 9 -0.29 -4.72 20.85
CA VAL A 9 -1.70 -4.79 21.25
C VAL A 9 -2.32 -6.17 21.00
N ALA A 10 -2.08 -6.75 19.82
CA ALA A 10 -2.76 -7.96 19.34
C ALA A 10 -1.84 -9.19 19.27
N GLY A 11 -0.52 -9.02 19.48
CA GLY A 11 0.45 -10.10 19.35
C GLY A 11 0.76 -10.48 17.90
N THR A 12 0.27 -9.72 16.92
CA THR A 12 0.57 -9.94 15.51
C THR A 12 2.07 -9.76 15.24
N PRO A 13 2.75 -10.68 14.55
CA PRO A 13 4.15 -10.49 14.19
C PRO A 13 4.33 -9.24 13.32
N VAL A 14 5.44 -8.52 13.50
CA VAL A 14 5.77 -7.36 12.66
C VAL A 14 6.08 -7.81 11.22
N ASN A 15 6.73 -8.98 11.10
CA ASN A 15 7.08 -9.64 9.86
C ASN A 15 6.34 -11.00 9.73
N PRO A 16 5.03 -11.01 9.42
CA PRO A 16 4.34 -12.28 9.22
C PRO A 16 4.88 -13.01 7.99
N PRO A 17 4.93 -14.35 8.03
CA PRO A 17 5.14 -15.15 6.83
C PRO A 17 3.94 -14.98 5.87
N ILE A 18 4.14 -15.23 4.57
CA ILE A 18 3.12 -14.89 3.57
C ILE A 18 1.83 -15.73 3.68
N TRP A 19 1.91 -16.96 4.19
CA TRP A 19 0.74 -17.81 4.48
C TRP A 19 -0.15 -17.25 5.59
N TRP A 20 0.27 -16.22 6.31
CA TRP A 20 -0.55 -15.55 7.32
C TRP A 20 -1.81 -14.93 6.73
N LEU A 21 -1.78 -14.52 5.45
CA LEU A 21 -2.95 -13.97 4.75
C LEU A 21 -3.99 -15.04 4.42
N ASP A 22 -3.53 -16.24 4.06
CA ASP A 22 -4.37 -17.39 3.77
C ASP A 22 -3.65 -18.69 4.20
N PRO A 23 -4.04 -19.28 5.34
CA PRO A 23 -3.41 -20.50 5.84
C PRO A 23 -3.77 -21.74 5.01
N THR A 24 -4.69 -21.63 4.04
CA THR A 24 -5.07 -22.73 3.15
C THR A 24 -4.28 -22.74 1.84
N ASP A 25 -3.49 -21.70 1.57
CA ASP A 25 -2.66 -21.58 0.38
C ASP A 25 -1.40 -22.45 0.50
N GLU A 26 -1.42 -23.61 -0.17
CA GLU A 26 -0.28 -24.55 -0.18
C GLU A 26 1.01 -23.98 -0.79
N ALA A 27 0.91 -23.02 -1.70
CA ALA A 27 2.09 -22.38 -2.28
C ALA A 27 2.71 -21.41 -1.27
N ALA A 28 1.87 -20.61 -0.59
CA ALA A 28 2.32 -19.72 0.48
C ALA A 28 2.94 -20.47 1.66
N LEU A 29 2.45 -21.67 1.97
CA LEU A 29 2.99 -22.53 3.05
C LEU A 29 4.39 -23.08 2.75
N LYS A 30 4.77 -23.18 1.46
CA LYS A 30 6.08 -23.68 1.03
C LYS A 30 7.11 -22.58 0.87
N GLU A 31 6.68 -21.32 0.88
CA GLU A 31 7.55 -20.18 0.68
C GLU A 31 8.15 -19.70 2.00
N ASP A 32 9.48 -19.70 2.09
CA ASP A 32 10.25 -19.32 3.26
C ASP A 32 11.19 -18.13 3.00
N SER A 33 11.28 -17.68 1.74
CA SER A 33 12.19 -16.62 1.31
C SER A 33 11.49 -15.27 1.10
N GLU A 34 10.18 -15.22 1.32
CA GLU A 34 9.32 -14.04 1.19
C GLU A 34 8.57 -13.78 2.49
N PHE A 35 8.39 -12.51 2.84
CA PHE A 35 7.68 -12.15 4.06
C PHE A 35 6.92 -10.84 3.91
N LEU A 36 5.91 -10.69 4.75
CA LEU A 36 5.12 -9.48 4.84
C LEU A 36 5.71 -8.52 5.89
N LEU A 37 5.41 -7.24 5.75
CA LEU A 37 5.64 -6.21 6.75
C LEU A 37 4.28 -5.63 7.14
N GLY A 38 3.78 -6.01 8.31
CA GLY A 38 2.34 -5.89 8.61
C GLY A 38 1.53 -6.79 7.68
N GLU A 39 0.41 -6.29 7.15
CA GLU A 39 -0.51 -7.08 6.31
C GLU A 39 -0.58 -6.60 4.85
N SER A 40 0.24 -5.60 4.49
CA SER A 40 0.05 -4.84 3.25
C SER A 40 1.26 -4.72 2.35
N LEU A 41 2.45 -5.02 2.85
CA LEU A 41 3.72 -4.87 2.15
C LEU A 41 4.40 -6.23 2.13
N LEU A 42 4.84 -6.69 0.97
CA LEU A 42 5.56 -7.95 0.75
C LEU A 42 6.98 -7.62 0.29
N ALA A 43 7.96 -8.28 0.89
CA ALA A 43 9.36 -8.21 0.50
C ALA A 43 9.85 -9.60 0.07
N ALA A 44 10.56 -9.66 -1.05
CA ALA A 44 11.10 -10.88 -1.62
C ALA A 44 12.60 -10.70 -1.94
N PRO A 45 13.49 -10.72 -0.92
CA PRO A 45 14.92 -10.52 -1.12
C PRO A 45 15.57 -11.63 -1.96
N VAL A 46 16.64 -11.33 -2.69
CA VAL A 46 17.47 -12.36 -3.33
C VAL A 46 18.37 -12.99 -2.27
N LEU A 47 18.25 -14.31 -2.08
CA LEU A 47 19.03 -15.07 -1.09
C LEU A 47 20.22 -15.82 -1.68
N GLU A 48 20.21 -16.04 -3.00
CA GLU A 48 21.25 -16.79 -3.71
C GLU A 48 22.42 -15.90 -4.12
N MET A 49 23.64 -16.35 -3.85
CA MET A 49 24.85 -15.59 -4.17
C MET A 49 25.01 -15.41 -5.67
N GLY A 50 25.16 -14.16 -6.12
CA GLY A 50 25.38 -13.83 -7.52
C GLY A 50 24.13 -13.90 -8.39
N ALA A 51 22.95 -14.25 -7.84
CA ALA A 51 21.70 -14.16 -8.55
C ALA A 51 21.30 -12.69 -8.77
N THR A 52 20.82 -12.38 -9.97
CA THR A 52 20.31 -11.05 -10.34
C THR A 52 18.81 -11.09 -10.65
N SER A 53 18.17 -12.22 -10.35
CA SER A 53 16.74 -12.42 -10.50
C SER A 53 16.27 -13.52 -9.55
N ARG A 54 14.97 -13.54 -9.28
CA ARG A 54 14.30 -14.62 -8.53
C ARG A 54 12.87 -14.81 -9.01
N ASP A 55 12.28 -15.94 -8.67
CA ASP A 55 10.83 -16.10 -8.74
C ASP A 55 10.20 -15.42 -7.53
N VAL A 56 9.05 -14.77 -7.71
CA VAL A 56 8.31 -14.12 -6.62
C VAL A 56 6.88 -14.65 -6.58
N TYR A 57 6.43 -15.16 -5.43
CA TYR A 57 5.05 -15.55 -5.22
C TYR A 57 4.23 -14.39 -4.66
N LEU A 58 3.07 -14.13 -5.25
CA LEU A 58 2.12 -13.15 -4.75
C LEU A 58 0.84 -13.89 -4.37
N PRO A 59 0.45 -13.92 -3.09
CA PRO A 59 -0.76 -14.59 -2.64
C PRO A 59 -2.01 -13.82 -3.09
N PHE A 60 -3.20 -14.29 -2.72
CA PHE A 60 -4.47 -13.64 -3.08
C PHE A 60 -4.46 -12.14 -2.76
N GLY A 61 -4.83 -11.32 -3.75
CA GLY A 61 -4.87 -9.87 -3.61
C GLY A 61 -4.50 -9.13 -4.89
N LYS A 62 -4.69 -7.82 -4.87
CA LYS A 62 -4.19 -6.91 -5.91
C LYS A 62 -2.90 -6.29 -5.44
N TRP A 63 -1.80 -6.68 -6.05
CA TRP A 63 -0.46 -6.26 -5.69
C TRP A 63 0.06 -5.24 -6.70
N VAL A 64 0.82 -4.28 -6.20
CA VAL A 64 1.54 -3.29 -7.01
C VAL A 64 3.01 -3.41 -6.69
N ASP A 65 3.81 -3.55 -7.74
CA ASP A 65 5.27 -3.54 -7.66
C ASP A 65 5.74 -2.13 -7.31
N GLY A 66 6.50 -2.02 -6.22
CA GLY A 66 7.00 -0.73 -5.75
C GLY A 66 8.18 -0.16 -6.55
N ASN A 67 8.85 -0.99 -7.37
CA ASN A 67 9.98 -0.58 -8.20
C ASN A 67 9.53 -0.06 -9.58
N ASN A 68 8.56 -0.73 -10.23
CA ASN A 68 8.13 -0.38 -11.59
C ASN A 68 6.64 0.00 -11.72
N GLY A 69 5.87 -0.09 -10.64
CA GLY A 69 4.44 0.28 -10.62
C GLY A 69 3.50 -0.72 -11.30
N LYS A 70 4.01 -1.86 -11.76
CA LYS A 70 3.19 -2.89 -12.42
C LYS A 70 2.24 -3.54 -11.42
N LYS A 71 1.01 -3.79 -11.89
CA LYS A 71 -0.04 -4.42 -11.10
C LYS A 71 -0.12 -5.91 -11.39
N TYR A 72 -0.37 -6.68 -10.35
CA TYR A 72 -0.51 -8.12 -10.37
C TYR A 72 -1.76 -8.52 -9.59
N THR A 73 -2.51 -9.50 -10.08
CA THR A 73 -3.62 -10.11 -9.37
C THR A 73 -3.20 -11.51 -8.96
N GLY A 74 -3.04 -11.75 -7.66
CA GLY A 74 -2.71 -13.07 -7.12
C GLY A 74 -3.94 -13.97 -6.95
N PRO A 75 -3.74 -15.28 -6.71
CA PRO A 75 -2.45 -15.94 -6.52
C PRO A 75 -1.68 -16.10 -7.83
N VAL A 76 -0.40 -15.68 -7.86
CA VAL A 76 0.45 -15.75 -9.05
C VAL A 76 1.94 -15.81 -8.69
N THR A 77 2.71 -16.61 -9.42
CA THR A 77 4.18 -16.57 -9.36
C THR A 77 4.72 -15.75 -10.53
N ILE A 78 5.41 -14.65 -10.22
CA ILE A 78 6.19 -13.89 -11.19
C ILE A 78 7.51 -14.62 -11.41
N LYS A 79 7.71 -15.13 -12.62
CA LYS A 79 8.94 -15.85 -12.98
C LYS A 79 10.06 -14.90 -13.38
N ASN A 80 11.28 -15.18 -12.93
CA ASN A 80 12.50 -14.46 -13.31
C ASN A 80 12.39 -12.93 -13.13
N TYR A 81 11.88 -12.49 -11.98
CA TYR A 81 11.82 -11.08 -11.61
C TYR A 81 13.23 -10.49 -11.52
N SER A 82 13.49 -9.39 -12.23
CA SER A 82 14.81 -8.72 -12.23
C SER A 82 15.09 -8.07 -10.88
N ALA A 83 16.14 -8.54 -10.21
CA ALA A 83 16.56 -8.09 -8.88
C ALA A 83 18.10 -8.00 -8.82
N PRO A 84 18.72 -7.06 -9.55
CA PRO A 84 20.15 -6.78 -9.39
C PRO A 84 20.46 -6.32 -7.96
N LEU A 85 21.75 -6.27 -7.61
CA LEU A 85 22.22 -6.03 -6.24
C LEU A 85 21.68 -4.75 -5.56
N ASP A 86 21.33 -3.73 -6.35
CA ASP A 86 20.78 -2.45 -5.91
C ASP A 86 19.25 -2.41 -5.81
N THR A 87 18.57 -3.50 -6.18
CA THR A 87 17.12 -3.56 -6.31
C THR A 87 16.55 -4.63 -5.39
N LEU A 88 15.80 -4.20 -4.37
CA LEU A 88 15.01 -5.10 -3.54
C LEU A 88 13.64 -5.31 -4.19
N PRO A 89 13.20 -6.55 -4.48
CA PRO A 89 11.82 -6.81 -4.89
C PRO A 89 10.87 -6.56 -3.72
N TRP A 90 9.93 -5.63 -3.90
CA TRP A 90 8.90 -5.33 -2.92
C TRP A 90 7.57 -4.95 -3.59
N PHE A 91 6.47 -5.35 -2.95
CA PHE A 91 5.12 -5.22 -3.47
C PHE A 91 4.18 -4.75 -2.37
N TYR A 92 3.13 -4.04 -2.73
CA TYR A 92 2.12 -3.61 -1.77
C TYR A 92 0.70 -3.84 -2.28
N ILE A 93 -0.23 -4.05 -1.36
CA ILE A 93 -1.63 -4.24 -1.71
C ILE A 93 -2.21 -2.90 -2.18
N GLU A 94 -2.91 -2.90 -3.31
CA GLU A 94 -3.56 -1.71 -3.85
C GLU A 94 -4.51 -1.10 -2.80
N GLY A 95 -4.36 0.20 -2.52
CA GLY A 95 -5.15 0.93 -1.52
C GLY A 95 -4.66 0.80 -0.07
N SER A 96 -3.63 0.01 0.20
CA SER A 96 -3.11 -0.20 1.57
C SER A 96 -2.10 0.85 2.03
N ILE A 97 -1.41 1.51 1.10
CA ILE A 97 -0.48 2.59 1.41
C ILE A 97 -1.20 3.92 1.19
N ALA A 98 -1.59 4.58 2.28
CA ALA A 98 -1.93 5.99 2.23
C ALA A 98 -0.66 6.76 1.89
N ASP A 99 -0.65 7.43 0.73
CA ASP A 99 0.47 8.22 0.22
C ASP A 99 1.00 9.18 1.30
N LYS A 100 2.22 8.93 1.77
CA LYS A 100 2.98 9.83 2.66
C LYS A 100 4.06 10.60 1.90
N SER A 101 4.00 10.65 0.57
CA SER A 101 4.78 11.55 -0.25
C SER A 101 3.90 12.70 -0.72
N GLY A 102 3.59 13.62 0.20
CA GLY A 102 2.85 14.85 -0.09
C GLY A 102 3.58 15.76 -1.08
N ARG A 103 3.59 15.42 -2.37
CA ARG A 103 3.66 16.39 -3.45
C ARG A 103 2.22 16.78 -3.79
N SER A 104 1.62 17.57 -2.92
CA SER A 104 0.47 18.39 -3.29
C SER A 104 0.93 19.44 -4.29
N THR A 105 0.69 19.23 -5.58
CA THR A 105 0.52 20.35 -6.51
C THR A 105 -0.95 20.73 -6.53
N SER A 106 -1.34 21.61 -5.63
CA SER A 106 -2.45 22.53 -5.86
C SER A 106 -2.09 23.85 -5.19
N ALA A 107 -1.82 24.83 -6.04
CA ALA A 107 -1.35 26.15 -5.67
C ALA A 107 -2.37 26.89 -4.79
N ALA A 108 -1.80 27.57 -3.79
CA ALA A 108 -2.18 28.88 -3.27
C ALA A 108 -3.66 29.29 -3.33
N SER A 109 -4.29 29.33 -2.16
CA SER A 109 -4.58 30.63 -1.54
C SER A 109 -4.98 30.44 -0.08
N SER A 110 -4.18 30.99 0.82
CA SER A 110 -4.70 31.54 2.06
C SER A 110 -4.52 33.06 1.96
N PRO A 111 -5.43 33.84 2.56
CA PRO A 111 -4.95 34.47 3.78
C PRO A 111 -5.91 34.28 4.95
N SER A 112 -5.26 33.98 6.06
CA SER A 112 -5.58 34.24 7.46
C SER A 112 -6.78 35.15 7.81
N SER A 113 -7.39 34.78 8.94
CA SER A 113 -7.67 35.62 10.13
C SER A 113 -9.14 35.71 10.51
N HIS A 114 -9.39 35.29 11.75
CA HIS A 114 -10.29 35.89 12.73
C HIS A 114 -11.81 36.02 12.43
N ALA A 115 -12.57 35.82 13.52
CA ALA A 115 -14.00 36.09 13.71
C ALA A 115 -14.93 34.95 13.20
N LEU A 116 -15.49 34.09 14.06
CA LEU A 116 -16.63 34.38 14.94
C LEU A 116 -17.64 35.33 14.28
N SER A 117 -18.77 34.81 13.81
CA SER A 117 -20.10 35.24 14.28
C SER A 117 -21.21 34.74 13.34
N LEU A 118 -22.26 34.25 13.99
CA LEU A 118 -23.67 34.16 13.60
C LEU A 118 -24.08 34.77 12.25
N THR A 119 -24.84 33.98 11.48
CA THR A 119 -26.12 34.29 10.78
C THR A 119 -26.31 33.17 9.74
N CYS A 120 -27.29 32.27 9.75
CA CYS A 120 -28.69 32.35 10.15
C CYS A 120 -29.39 33.60 9.59
N ALA A 121 -29.61 33.60 8.28
CA ALA A 121 -30.72 34.23 7.56
C ALA A 121 -30.68 33.64 6.13
N LEU A 122 -31.50 32.64 5.79
CA LEU A 122 -32.93 32.74 5.48
C LEU A 122 -33.18 33.53 4.19
N ALA A 123 -33.85 32.85 3.24
CA ALA A 123 -34.48 33.35 2.02
C ALA A 123 -33.51 33.89 0.95
N LEU A 124 -33.66 33.58 -0.34
CA LEU A 124 -34.84 33.19 -1.08
C LEU A 124 -34.39 32.40 -2.32
N ALA A 125 -35.04 31.27 -2.52
CA ALA A 125 -34.95 30.49 -3.73
C ALA A 125 -35.41 31.30 -4.96
N LEU A 126 -34.78 30.98 -6.09
CA LEU A 126 -35.29 31.02 -7.47
C LEU A 126 -36.66 31.68 -7.71
N THR A 127 -36.71 32.63 -8.65
CA THR A 127 -37.72 32.85 -9.73
C THR A 127 -37.61 34.32 -10.19
N VAL A 128 -37.72 34.79 -11.44
CA VAL A 128 -37.84 34.31 -12.83
C VAL A 128 -37.69 35.57 -13.72
N LYS A 129 -37.18 35.40 -14.94
CA LYS A 129 -37.35 36.18 -16.20
C LYS A 129 -37.80 37.66 -16.17
N PHE A 130 -37.01 38.46 -16.90
CA PHE A 130 -37.45 39.33 -18.01
C PHE A 130 -38.90 39.86 -17.93
N PHE A 131 -39.10 41.02 -17.31
CA PHE A 131 -39.43 42.32 -17.95
C PHE A 131 -39.43 43.41 -16.87
#